data_AF-A0A9D8EJM4-F1
#
_entry.id   AF-A0A9D8EJM4-F1
#
_cell.length_a   1.000
_cell.length_b   1.000
_cell.length_c   1.000
_cell.angle_alpha   90.00
_cell.angle_beta   90.00
_cell.angle_gamma   90.00
#
_symmetry.space_group_name_H-M   'P 1'
#
loop_
_entity.id
_entity.type
_entity.pdbx_description
1 polymer ?
#
loop_
_entity_poly.entity_id
_entity_poly.type
_entity_poly.pdbx_seq_one_letter_code
_entity_poly.pdbx_strand_id
1 'polypeptide(L)'
;MCCSSYYKNHPLLKVDTNPVDINFGKRESFFIAKYNEIFPILKHDLPTLFAGKILAILNRPYRRGRDFYDLIWYLSQKICINITYLNEGMKQSSIKAKFLDEEEIFERIDEIVSQIEPDFILKDISRFLEDTNDIAWIKNYKQVFQQLKNSKLKKP
;
A
#
# COMPACT_ATOMS: atom_id res chain seq x y z
N MET A 1 -20.49 -5.56 38.22
CA MET A 1 -19.10 -5.86 37.84
C MET A 1 -18.91 -5.40 36.41
N CYS A 2 -18.20 -4.29 36.19
CA CYS A 2 -17.99 -3.73 34.85
C CYS A 2 -16.47 -3.54 34.66
N CYS A 3 -15.81 -4.53 34.07
CA CYS A 3 -14.43 -4.39 33.61
C CYS A 3 -14.48 -4.01 32.12
N SER A 4 -14.54 -2.71 31.84
CA SER A 4 -14.16 -2.20 30.53
C SER A 4 -12.65 -2.36 30.39
N SER A 5 -12.20 -3.33 29.59
CA SER A 5 -10.79 -3.47 29.26
C SER A 5 -10.38 -2.34 28.32
N TYR A 6 -9.87 -1.25 28.89
CA TYR A 6 -9.19 -0.20 28.12
C TYR A 6 -7.91 -0.78 27.51
N TYR A 7 -8.00 -1.24 26.27
CA TYR A 7 -6.81 -1.59 25.48
C TYR A 7 -6.11 -0.29 25.05
N LYS A 8 -4.97 0.02 25.67
CA LYS A 8 -4.08 1.13 25.24
C LYS A 8 -3.45 0.77 23.90
N ASN A 9 -3.87 1.46 22.84
CA ASN A 9 -3.16 1.45 21.56
C ASN A 9 -1.91 2.32 21.69
N HIS A 10 -0.73 1.70 21.77
CA HIS A 10 0.54 2.42 21.70
C HIS A 10 0.95 2.54 20.22
N PRO A 11 0.99 3.75 19.63
CA PRO A 11 1.45 3.92 18.26
C PRO A 11 2.94 3.60 18.19
N LEU A 12 3.32 2.71 17.27
CA LEU A 12 4.71 2.40 16.97
C LEU A 12 5.18 3.26 15.79
N LEU A 13 6.12 4.17 16.04
CA LEU A 13 6.80 4.92 14.99
C LEU A 13 8.09 4.21 14.59
N LYS A 14 8.27 3.98 13.28
CA LYS A 14 9.51 3.47 12.70
C LYS A 14 10.00 4.43 11.64
N VAL A 15 11.29 4.72 11.65
CA VAL A 15 11.95 5.57 10.65
C VAL A 15 12.75 4.67 9.72
N ASP A 16 12.57 4.86 8.41
CA ASP A 16 13.40 4.21 7.40
C ASP A 16 14.71 4.98 7.23
N THR A 17 15.84 4.29 7.37
CA THR A 17 17.17 4.87 7.26
C THR A 17 17.83 4.61 5.90
N ASN A 18 17.18 3.86 5.01
CA ASN A 18 17.67 3.56 3.67
C ASN A 18 16.57 3.75 2.62
N PRO A 19 16.00 4.97 2.47
CA PRO A 19 14.95 5.22 1.51
C PRO A 19 15.50 5.25 0.07
N VAL A 20 14.60 5.06 -0.90
CA VAL A 20 14.91 5.31 -2.32
C VAL A 20 15.20 6.80 -2.51
N ASP A 21 16.16 7.12 -3.38
CA ASP A 21 16.51 8.51 -3.67
C ASP A 21 15.27 9.31 -4.09
N ILE A 22 15.08 10.43 -3.39
CA ILE A 22 13.97 11.35 -3.53
C ILE A 22 13.83 11.91 -4.94
N ASN A 23 14.89 11.93 -5.75
CA ASN A 23 14.89 12.46 -7.12
C ASN A 23 14.11 11.57 -8.10
N PHE A 24 13.91 10.29 -7.78
CA PHE A 24 13.09 9.39 -8.60
C PHE A 24 11.60 9.48 -8.27
N GLY A 25 11.24 10.20 -7.21
CA GLY A 25 9.87 10.44 -6.77
C GLY A 25 9.45 11.88 -6.98
N LYS A 26 8.14 12.12 -7.17
CA LYS A 26 7.58 13.46 -7.11
C LYS A 26 7.08 13.75 -5.69
N ARG A 27 7.21 15.00 -5.27
CA ARG A 27 6.74 15.49 -3.96
C ARG A 27 5.71 16.60 -4.16
N GLU A 28 4.76 16.66 -3.24
CA GLU A 28 3.72 17.68 -3.21
C GLU A 28 3.46 18.13 -1.77
N SER A 29 3.06 19.39 -1.62
CA SER A 29 2.63 19.94 -0.35
C SER A 29 1.15 19.67 -0.15
N PHE A 30 0.80 19.07 0.99
CA PHE A 30 -0.55 18.83 1.44
C PHE A 30 -0.79 19.61 2.73
N PHE A 31 -1.87 20.38 2.80
CA PHE A 31 -2.16 21.21 3.96
C PHE A 31 -3.25 20.56 4.82
N ILE A 32 -2.98 20.40 6.11
CA ILE A 32 -3.98 19.95 7.09
C ILE A 32 -4.34 21.12 7.98
N ALA A 33 -5.61 21.48 8.02
CA ALA A 33 -6.16 22.42 9.00
C ALA A 33 -6.68 21.64 10.22
N LYS A 34 -6.00 21.72 11.36
CA LYS A 34 -6.42 21.08 12.60
C LYS A 34 -5.95 21.90 13.80
N TYR A 35 -6.68 21.87 14.91
CA TYR A 35 -6.36 22.64 16.12
C TYR A 35 -6.20 24.15 15.89
N ASN A 36 -7.00 24.70 14.97
CA ASN A 36 -6.93 26.11 14.53
C ASN A 36 -5.58 26.51 13.93
N GLU A 37 -4.78 25.53 13.48
CA GLU A 37 -3.50 25.74 12.82
C GLU A 37 -3.49 25.06 11.44
N ILE A 38 -2.63 25.57 10.55
CA ILE A 38 -2.39 25.00 9.23
C ILE A 38 -1.02 24.33 9.25
N PHE A 39 -1.00 23.02 9.04
CA PHE A 39 0.22 22.23 8.96
C PHE A 39 0.53 21.91 7.49
N PRO A 40 1.63 22.46 6.93
CA PRO A 40 2.13 22.01 5.64
C PRO A 40 2.84 20.65 5.80
N ILE A 41 2.37 19.65 5.06
CA ILE A 41 2.97 18.32 5.01
C ILE A 41 3.57 18.12 3.64
N LEU A 42 4.88 17.96 3.59
CA LEU A 42 5.57 17.53 2.37
C LEU A 42 5.47 16.01 2.29
N LYS A 43 4.83 15.50 1.24
CA LYS A 43 4.71 14.06 0.99
C LYS A 43 5.01 13.73 -0.47
N HIS A 44 5.24 12.45 -0.74
CA HIS A 44 5.25 11.95 -2.11
C HIS A 44 3.84 12.03 -2.73
N ASP A 45 3.80 12.17 -4.06
CA ASP A 45 2.56 12.06 -4.82
C ASP A 45 2.03 10.61 -4.80
N LEU A 46 0.76 10.45 -5.18
CA LEU A 46 0.11 9.13 -5.13
C LEU A 46 0.84 8.05 -5.96
N PRO A 47 1.30 8.31 -7.20
CA PRO A 47 2.09 7.33 -7.97
C PRO A 47 3.36 6.85 -7.28
N THR A 48 4.10 7.76 -6.63
CA THR A 48 5.33 7.40 -5.92
C THR A 48 5.02 6.66 -4.61
N LEU A 49 3.99 7.08 -3.87
CA LEU A 49 3.54 6.35 -2.69
C LEU A 49 3.06 4.93 -3.04
N PHE A 50 2.37 4.77 -4.17
CA PHE A 50 1.93 3.47 -4.66
C PHE A 50 3.13 2.57 -4.98
N ALA A 51 4.12 3.09 -5.68
CA ALA A 51 5.38 2.38 -5.95
C ALA A 51 6.07 1.93 -4.64
N GLY A 52 6.07 2.77 -3.60
CA GLY A 52 6.59 2.40 -2.28
C GLY A 52 5.82 1.25 -1.60
N LYS A 53 4.49 1.19 -1.77
CA LYS A 53 3.67 0.05 -1.29
C LYS A 53 3.96 -1.22 -2.06
N ILE A 54 4.09 -1.13 -3.38
CA ILE A 54 4.47 -2.26 -4.21
C ILE A 54 5.87 -2.75 -3.83
N LEU A 55 6.84 -1.86 -3.62
CA LEU A 55 8.16 -2.22 -3.15
C LEU A 55 8.09 -2.95 -1.80
N ALA A 56 7.28 -2.46 -0.85
CA ALA A 56 7.07 -3.13 0.42
C ALA A 56 6.48 -4.54 0.26
N ILE A 57 5.54 -4.72 -0.66
CA ILE A 57 5.02 -6.04 -1.02
C ILE A 57 6.17 -6.87 -1.62
N LEU A 58 6.84 -6.42 -2.68
CA LEU A 58 7.78 -7.28 -3.41
C LEU A 58 9.05 -7.66 -2.62
N ASN A 59 9.54 -6.78 -1.74
CA ASN A 59 10.89 -6.86 -1.20
C ASN A 59 10.98 -7.17 0.30
N ARG A 60 9.92 -6.95 1.09
CA ARG A 60 10.00 -7.23 2.54
C ARG A 60 10.14 -8.74 2.80
N PRO A 61 10.94 -9.15 3.80
CA PRO A 61 11.05 -10.56 4.21
C PRO A 61 9.79 -11.08 4.92
N TYR A 62 8.85 -10.19 5.26
CA TYR A 62 7.56 -10.53 5.84
C TYR A 62 6.46 -9.71 5.19
N ARG A 63 5.23 -10.22 5.29
CA ARG A 63 4.02 -9.55 4.79
C ARG A 63 3.33 -8.74 5.89
N ARG A 64 2.58 -7.72 5.50
CA ARG A 64 1.67 -6.97 6.39
C ARG A 64 0.31 -6.88 5.73
N GLY A 65 -0.74 -7.22 6.46
CA GLY A 65 -2.11 -7.24 5.94
C GLY A 65 -2.52 -5.88 5.37
N ARG A 66 -2.15 -4.79 6.05
CA ARG A 66 -2.44 -3.42 5.59
C ARG A 66 -1.84 -3.05 4.23
N ASP A 67 -0.70 -3.62 3.83
CA ASP A 67 -0.10 -3.30 2.53
C ASP A 67 -1.02 -3.81 1.38
N PHE A 68 -1.77 -4.89 1.61
CA PHE A 68 -2.77 -5.43 0.67
C PHE A 68 -4.06 -4.63 0.65
N TYR A 69 -4.47 -4.08 1.81
CA TYR A 69 -5.57 -3.11 1.84
C TYR A 69 -5.23 -1.88 1.01
N ASP A 70 -4.04 -1.32 1.21
CA ASP A 70 -3.57 -0.16 0.43
C ASP A 70 -3.51 -0.48 -1.07
N LEU A 71 -3.06 -1.67 -1.46
CA LEU A 71 -3.04 -2.11 -2.86
C LEU A 71 -4.43 -2.01 -3.52
N ILE A 72 -5.49 -2.48 -2.85
CA ILE A 72 -6.87 -2.35 -3.35
C ILE A 72 -7.30 -0.89 -3.43
N TRP A 73 -6.97 -0.09 -2.42
CA TRP A 73 -7.27 1.34 -2.41
C TRP A 73 -6.62 2.07 -3.59
N TYR A 74 -5.33 1.84 -3.87
CA TYR A 74 -4.66 2.46 -5.02
C TYR A 74 -5.26 2.02 -6.36
N LEU A 75 -5.64 0.74 -6.47
CA LEU A 75 -6.29 0.19 -7.66
C LEU A 75 -7.69 0.79 -7.88
N SER A 76 -8.49 0.95 -6.82
CA SER A 76 -9.83 1.54 -6.93
C SER A 76 -9.80 3.00 -7.37
N GLN A 77 -8.73 3.73 -7.01
CA GLN A 77 -8.47 5.11 -7.43
C GLN A 77 -7.82 5.20 -8.82
N LYS A 78 -7.57 4.07 -9.50
CA LYS A 78 -6.92 4.00 -10.82
C LYS A 78 -5.57 4.73 -10.89
N ILE A 79 -4.82 4.75 -9.78
CA ILE A 79 -3.52 5.45 -9.70
C ILE A 79 -2.48 4.71 -10.54
N CYS A 80 -1.72 5.44 -11.35
CA CYS A 80 -0.57 4.91 -12.09
C CYS A 80 0.61 4.64 -11.15
N ILE A 81 1.41 3.63 -11.45
CA ILE A 81 2.60 3.29 -10.66
C ILE A 81 3.78 4.14 -11.17
N ASN A 82 4.53 4.76 -10.26
CA ASN A 82 5.85 5.31 -10.60
C ASN A 82 6.87 4.16 -10.75
N ILE A 83 6.96 3.60 -11.96
CA ILE A 83 7.81 2.45 -12.29
C ILE A 83 9.30 2.78 -12.10
N THR A 84 9.71 4.01 -12.40
CA THR A 84 11.10 4.46 -12.21
C THR A 84 11.48 4.38 -10.73
N TYR A 85 10.66 4.94 -9.84
CA TYR A 85 10.89 4.85 -8.39
C TYR A 85 10.92 3.41 -7.88
N LEU A 86 9.98 2.58 -8.35
CA LEU A 86 9.94 1.16 -7.98
C LEU A 86 11.23 0.44 -8.36
N ASN A 87 11.70 0.60 -9.59
CA ASN A 87 12.91 -0.05 -10.10
C ASN A 87 14.16 0.38 -9.34
N GLU A 88 14.30 1.66 -8.99
CA GLU A 88 15.42 2.12 -8.17
C GLU A 88 15.40 1.53 -6.75
N GLY A 89 14.22 1.40 -6.14
CA GLY A 89 14.08 0.73 -4.84
C GLY A 89 14.40 -0.77 -4.87
N MET A 90 14.07 -1.46 -5.97
CA MET A 90 14.44 -2.87 -6.17
C MET A 90 15.96 -3.02 -6.29
N LYS A 91 16.63 -2.13 -7.03
CA LYS A 91 18.10 -2.11 -7.14
C LYS A 91 18.79 -1.90 -5.80
N GLN A 92 18.32 -0.93 -5.00
CA GLN A 92 18.84 -0.66 -3.66
C GLN A 92 18.74 -1.87 -2.73
N SER A 93 17.75 -2.71 -2.98
CA SER A 93 17.49 -3.94 -2.23
C SER A 93 18.23 -5.17 -2.79
N SER A 94 19.16 -4.96 -3.72
CA SER A 94 19.93 -6.01 -4.41
C SER A 94 19.08 -7.00 -5.22
N ILE A 95 17.82 -6.67 -5.51
CA ILE A 95 16.96 -7.47 -6.39
C ILE A 95 17.18 -7.01 -7.82
N LYS A 96 17.69 -7.92 -8.67
CA LYS A 96 17.86 -7.70 -10.12
C LYS A 96 16.52 -7.82 -10.86
N ALA A 97 15.51 -7.09 -10.41
CA ALA A 97 14.24 -6.95 -11.12
C ALA A 97 14.18 -5.55 -11.72
N LYS A 98 13.84 -5.48 -13.01
CA LYS A 98 13.56 -4.22 -13.71
C LYS A 98 12.27 -4.43 -14.47
N PHE A 99 11.21 -3.81 -13.98
CA PHE A 99 9.90 -3.85 -14.63
C PHE A 99 9.86 -2.85 -15.78
N LEU A 100 9.30 -3.26 -16.91
CA LEU A 100 9.11 -2.43 -18.09
C LEU A 100 7.79 -1.65 -18.04
N ASP A 101 6.73 -2.29 -17.55
CA ASP A 101 5.38 -1.74 -17.49
C ASP A 101 4.63 -2.22 -16.24
N GLU A 102 3.36 -1.82 -16.12
CA GLU A 102 2.50 -2.25 -15.01
C GLU A 102 2.07 -3.71 -15.13
N GLU A 103 2.08 -4.32 -16.32
CA GLU A 103 1.66 -5.71 -16.52
C GLU A 103 2.65 -6.65 -15.82
N GLU A 104 3.95 -6.50 -16.08
CA GLU A 104 5.00 -7.29 -15.41
C GLU A 104 4.96 -7.13 -13.87
N ILE A 105 4.64 -5.93 -13.39
CA ILE A 105 4.50 -5.66 -11.96
C ILE A 105 3.34 -6.46 -11.38
N PHE A 106 2.18 -6.42 -12.05
CA PHE A 106 0.99 -7.10 -11.56
C PHE A 106 1.08 -8.62 -11.67
N GLU A 107 1.81 -9.18 -12.64
CA GLU A 107 2.12 -10.61 -12.69
C GLU A 107 2.85 -11.05 -11.41
N ARG A 108 3.87 -10.31 -11.00
CA ARG A 108 4.62 -10.63 -9.77
C ARG A 108 3.78 -10.44 -8.50
N ILE A 109 2.90 -9.44 -8.47
CA ILE A 109 1.95 -9.25 -7.37
C ILE A 109 0.92 -10.38 -7.34
N ASP A 110 0.48 -10.90 -8.49
CA ASP A 110 -0.50 -11.98 -8.58
C ASP A 110 -0.03 -13.24 -7.86
N GLU A 111 1.23 -13.63 -8.09
CA GLU A 111 1.87 -14.76 -7.41
C GLU A 111 1.81 -14.63 -5.89
N ILE A 112 2.04 -13.42 -5.38
CA ILE A 112 1.98 -13.12 -3.95
C ILE A 112 0.55 -13.14 -3.45
N VAL A 113 -0.39 -12.47 -4.15
CA VAL A 113 -1.80 -12.39 -3.76
C VAL A 113 -2.45 -13.77 -3.73
N SER A 114 -2.05 -14.68 -4.63
CA SER A 114 -2.55 -16.06 -4.64
C SER A 114 -2.34 -16.80 -3.31
N GLN A 115 -1.25 -16.46 -2.59
CA GLN A 115 -0.83 -17.08 -1.34
C GLN A 115 -1.40 -16.40 -0.09
N ILE A 116 -2.09 -15.27 -0.23
CA ILE A 116 -2.59 -14.48 0.90
C ILE A 116 -4.01 -14.89 1.26
N GLU A 117 -4.21 -15.24 2.52
CA GLU A 117 -5.54 -15.53 3.06
C GLU A 117 -6.22 -14.25 3.58
N PRO A 118 -7.52 -14.02 3.28
CA PRO A 118 -8.26 -12.85 3.74
C PRO A 118 -8.16 -12.56 5.25
N ASP A 119 -8.15 -13.61 6.07
CA ASP A 119 -8.07 -13.48 7.53
C ASP A 119 -6.74 -12.86 7.98
N PHE A 120 -5.66 -13.05 7.22
CA PHE A 120 -4.38 -12.39 7.47
C PHE A 120 -4.49 -10.87 7.33
N ILE A 121 -5.26 -10.40 6.34
CA ILE A 121 -5.51 -8.98 6.11
C ILE A 121 -6.38 -8.42 7.23
N LEU A 122 -7.51 -9.09 7.52
CA LEU A 122 -8.45 -8.67 8.57
C LEU A 122 -7.80 -8.58 9.95
N LYS A 123 -6.91 -9.52 10.28
CA LYS A 123 -6.19 -9.51 11.56
C LYS A 123 -5.35 -8.25 11.76
N ASP A 124 -4.76 -7.72 10.70
CA ASP A 124 -3.91 -6.52 10.75
C ASP A 124 -4.75 -5.23 10.77
N ILE A 125 -5.86 -5.19 10.02
CA ILE A 125 -6.58 -3.93 9.78
C ILE A 125 -7.91 -3.78 10.54
N SER A 126 -8.49 -4.85 11.08
CA SER A 126 -9.84 -4.83 11.70
C SER A 126 -10.03 -3.74 12.76
N ARG A 127 -8.98 -3.37 13.49
CA ARG A 127 -9.03 -2.31 14.52
C ARG A 127 -9.02 -0.89 13.95
N PHE A 128 -8.72 -0.74 12.68
CA PHE A 128 -8.62 0.54 11.97
C PHE A 128 -9.75 0.73 10.94
N LEU A 129 -10.60 -0.28 10.72
CA LEU A 129 -11.74 -0.16 9.83
C LEU A 129 -12.82 0.71 10.47
N GLU A 130 -13.16 1.81 9.79
CA GLU A 130 -14.26 2.69 10.19
C GLU A 130 -15.60 2.14 9.68
N ASP A 131 -15.63 1.55 8.49
CA ASP A 131 -16.81 0.92 7.89
C ASP A 131 -16.71 -0.62 7.92
N THR A 132 -17.71 -1.27 8.51
CA THR A 132 -17.82 -2.74 8.51
C THR A 132 -18.07 -3.34 7.14
N ASN A 133 -18.55 -2.56 6.16
CA ASN A 133 -18.70 -3.01 4.78
C ASN A 133 -17.37 -3.40 4.15
N ASP A 134 -16.26 -2.82 4.61
CA ASP A 134 -14.94 -3.17 4.09
C ASP A 134 -14.59 -4.63 4.32
N ILE A 135 -15.10 -5.22 5.41
CA ILE A 135 -14.90 -6.64 5.74
C ILE A 135 -15.43 -7.55 4.62
N ALA A 136 -16.52 -7.16 3.95
CA ALA A 136 -17.15 -7.99 2.93
C ALA A 136 -16.26 -8.15 1.68
N TRP A 137 -15.63 -7.07 1.22
CA TRP A 137 -14.74 -7.15 0.06
C TRP A 137 -13.38 -7.75 0.43
N ILE A 138 -12.90 -7.55 1.66
CA ILE A 138 -11.67 -8.20 2.15
C ILE A 138 -11.83 -9.71 2.21
N LYS A 139 -12.99 -10.23 2.64
CA LYS A 139 -13.28 -11.67 2.57
C LYS A 139 -13.19 -12.22 1.14
N ASN A 140 -13.49 -11.39 0.15
CA ASN A 140 -13.41 -11.71 -1.28
C ASN A 140 -12.17 -11.12 -1.95
N TYR A 141 -11.10 -10.86 -1.18
CA TYR A 141 -9.94 -10.07 -1.62
C TYR A 141 -9.39 -10.47 -2.99
N LYS A 142 -9.14 -11.77 -3.19
CA LYS A 142 -8.55 -12.30 -4.43
C LYS A 142 -9.42 -11.94 -5.65
N GLN A 143 -10.75 -12.07 -5.53
CA GLN A 143 -11.68 -11.74 -6.62
C GLN A 143 -11.69 -10.23 -6.92
N VAL A 144 -11.74 -9.40 -5.88
CA VAL A 144 -11.75 -7.93 -6.02
C VAL A 144 -10.46 -7.44 -6.64
N PHE A 145 -9.31 -8.00 -6.21
CA PHE A 145 -8.01 -7.72 -6.81
C PHE A 145 -8.00 -8.03 -8.31
N GLN A 146 -8.47 -9.21 -8.72
CA GLN A 146 -8.53 -9.56 -10.15
C GLN A 146 -9.42 -8.60 -10.94
N GLN A 147 -10.58 -8.24 -10.41
CA GLN A 147 -11.50 -7.30 -11.07
C GLN A 147 -10.85 -5.93 -11.28
N LEU A 148 -10.23 -5.36 -10.25
CA LEU A 148 -9.60 -4.05 -10.32
C LEU A 148 -8.34 -4.07 -11.20
N LYS A 149 -7.51 -5.12 -11.11
CA LYS A 149 -6.35 -5.33 -11.99
C LYS A 149 -6.80 -5.34 -13.44
N ASN A 150 -7.80 -6.16 -13.77
CA ASN A 150 -8.32 -6.27 -15.14
C ASN A 150 -8.94 -4.96 -15.62
N SER A 151 -9.64 -4.22 -14.76
CA SER A 151 -10.19 -2.90 -15.10
C SER A 151 -9.11 -1.85 -15.35
N LYS A 152 -7.94 -1.96 -14.71
CA LYS A 152 -6.84 -1.01 -14.86
C LYS A 152 -5.99 -1.31 -16.10
N LEU A 153 -5.73 -2.59 -16.37
CA LEU A 153 -4.97 -3.03 -17.55
C LEU A 153 -5.77 -2.95 -18.85
N LYS A 154 -7.11 -3.08 -18.79
CA LYS A 154 -7.99 -2.70 -19.90
C LYS A 154 -8.04 -1.18 -20.02
N LYS A 155 -7.03 -0.57 -20.63
CA LYS A 155 -7.17 0.78 -21.20
C LYS A 155 -8.10 0.72 -22.42
N PRO A 156 -8.98 1.71 -22.63
CA PRO A 156 -9.76 1.82 -23.86
C PRO A 156 -8.86 1.96 -25.09
#